data_AF-A0A6V7KH08-F1
#
_entry.id   AF-A0A6V7KH08-F1
#
_cell.length_a   1.000
_cell.length_b   1.000
_cell.length_c   1.000
_cell.angle_alpha   90.00
_cell.angle_beta   90.00
_cell.angle_gamma   90.00
#
_symmetry.space_group_name_H-M   'P 1'
#
loop_
_entity.id
_entity.type
_entity.pdbx_description
1 polymer ?
#
loop_
_entity_poly.entity_id
_entity_poly.type
_entity_poly.pdbx_seq_one_letter_code
_entity_poly.pdbx_strand_id
1 'polypeptide(L)'
;MVLLRESFLVLQFAGLWEPTDWQRTSLKSIVYKFYSFSMIVLIYWFTIAAIFGLNDVEDIADFAHNSFLLLSMFSVCIKAIVAVVKRDEIIDVLRAFEMEPYEPISAAEQTIQDEYNHQIG
;
A
#
# COMPACT_ATOMS: atom_id res chain seq x y z
N MET A 1 -1.26 -7.73 -14.67
CA MET A 1 -1.24 -7.81 -13.19
C MET A 1 -2.55 -8.29 -12.61
N VAL A 2 -2.84 -9.59 -12.73
CA VAL A 2 -3.87 -10.26 -11.93
C VAL A 2 -3.30 -10.68 -10.56
N LEU A 3 -1.99 -10.93 -10.49
CA LEU A 3 -1.27 -11.26 -9.27
C LEU A 3 -1.35 -10.12 -8.24
N LEU A 4 -1.76 -10.49 -7.02
CA LEU A 4 -1.89 -9.61 -5.84
C LEU A 4 -2.81 -8.39 -6.05
N ARG A 5 -3.77 -8.47 -6.98
CA ARG A 5 -4.72 -7.39 -7.26
C ARG A 5 -5.36 -6.83 -5.99
N GLU A 6 -5.85 -7.69 -5.11
CA GLU A 6 -6.50 -7.28 -3.86
C GLU A 6 -5.54 -6.53 -2.92
N SER A 7 -4.28 -6.99 -2.81
CA SER A 7 -3.26 -6.29 -2.02
C SER A 7 -2.96 -4.90 -2.62
N PHE A 8 -2.80 -4.80 -3.94
CA PHE A 8 -2.61 -3.51 -4.61
C PHE A 8 -3.82 -2.59 -4.48
N LEU A 9 -5.03 -3.14 -4.44
CA LEU A 9 -6.27 -2.39 -4.22
C LEU A 9 -6.30 -1.79 -2.80
N VAL A 10 -5.89 -2.55 -1.79
CA VAL A 10 -5.72 -2.05 -0.42
C VAL A 10 -4.66 -0.95 -0.36
N LEU A 11 -3.52 -1.12 -1.04
CA LEU A 11 -2.48 -0.09 -1.12
C LEU A 11 -2.95 1.18 -1.86
N GLN A 12 -3.79 1.03 -2.89
CA GLN A 12 -4.44 2.16 -3.58
C GLN A 12 -5.42 2.89 -2.67
N PHE A 13 -6.25 2.14 -1.93
CA PHE A 13 -7.20 2.72 -0.99
C PHE A 13 -6.49 3.45 0.15
N ALA A 14 -5.38 2.89 0.63
CA ALA A 14 -4.53 3.53 1.63
C ALA A 14 -3.79 4.78 1.10
N GLY A 15 -3.84 5.07 -0.21
CA GLY A 15 -3.19 6.25 -0.81
C GLY A 15 -1.68 6.09 -1.01
N LEU A 16 -1.15 4.87 -0.86
CA LEU A 16 0.28 4.56 -0.93
C LEU A 16 0.74 4.18 -2.33
N TRP A 17 -0.17 3.72 -3.20
CA TRP A 17 0.21 3.17 -4.50
C TRP A 17 -0.58 3.80 -5.63
N GLU A 18 0.07 4.54 -6.53
CA GLU A 18 -0.58 5.08 -7.72
C GLU A 18 -0.75 3.98 -8.78
N PRO A 19 -1.98 3.76 -9.32
CA PRO A 19 -2.23 2.78 -10.37
C PRO A 19 -1.30 3.00 -11.56
N THR A 20 -0.62 1.94 -12.00
CA THR A 20 0.31 1.97 -13.14
C THR A 20 -0.37 2.28 -14.48
N ASP A 21 -1.68 2.07 -14.58
CA ASP A 21 -2.45 2.22 -15.83
C ASP A 21 -2.86 3.67 -16.14
N TRP A 22 -2.63 4.61 -15.21
CA TRP A 22 -2.96 6.01 -15.44
C TRP A 22 -1.82 6.73 -16.17
N GLN A 23 -2.16 7.37 -17.30
CA GLN A 23 -1.25 8.30 -17.95
C GLN A 23 -0.83 9.38 -16.94
N ARG A 24 0.49 9.63 -16.90
CA ARG A 24 1.22 10.46 -15.92
C ARG A 24 0.68 11.90 -15.75
N THR A 25 -0.18 12.35 -16.66
CA THR A 25 -0.72 13.71 -16.75
C THR A 25 -2.25 13.75 -16.69
N SER A 26 -2.93 12.67 -16.27
CA SER A 26 -4.39 12.70 -16.11
C SER A 26 -4.79 13.41 -14.82
N LEU A 27 -5.96 14.07 -14.82
CA LEU A 27 -6.57 14.67 -13.62
C LEU A 27 -6.67 13.66 -12.46
N LYS A 28 -6.82 12.36 -12.75
CA LYS A 28 -6.90 11.29 -11.74
C LYS A 28 -5.58 11.17 -10.96
N SER A 29 -4.43 11.29 -11.63
CA SER A 29 -3.11 11.28 -10.99
C SER A 29 -2.95 12.47 -10.03
N ILE A 30 -3.40 13.66 -10.44
CA ILE A 30 -3.33 14.87 -9.60
C ILE A 30 -4.21 14.73 -8.36
N VAL A 31 -5.47 14.29 -8.53
CA VAL A 31 -6.39 14.05 -7.41
C VAL A 31 -5.82 13.01 -6.44
N TYR A 32 -5.19 11.95 -6.96
CA TYR A 32 -4.59 10.92 -6.14
C TYR A 32 -3.36 11.40 -5.37
N LYS A 33 -2.51 12.25 -5.98
CA LYS A 33 -1.41 12.92 -5.27
C LYS A 33 -1.92 13.81 -4.15
N PHE A 34 -3.01 14.54 -4.37
CA PHE A 34 -3.65 15.33 -3.33
C PHE A 34 -4.22 14.46 -2.20
N TYR A 35 -4.83 13.32 -2.54
CA TYR A 35 -5.30 12.35 -1.56
C TYR A 35 -4.14 11.78 -0.71
N SER A 36 -3.04 11.37 -1.36
CA SER A 36 -1.85 10.87 -0.68
C SER A 36 -1.22 11.95 0.24
N PHE A 37 -1.17 13.20 -0.23
CA PHE A 37 -0.77 14.34 0.61
C PHE A 37 -1.70 14.54 1.81
N SER A 38 -3.02 14.46 1.61
CA SER A 38 -4.00 14.53 2.70
C SER A 38 -3.82 13.41 3.72
N MET A 39 -3.49 12.19 3.28
CA MET A 39 -3.17 11.07 4.17
C MET A 39 -1.93 11.38 5.04
N ILE A 40 -0.87 11.94 4.45
CA ILE A 40 0.32 12.36 5.20
C ILE A 40 -0.04 13.43 6.25
N VAL A 41 -0.87 14.42 5.88
CA VAL A 41 -1.33 15.45 6.82
C VAL A 41 -2.12 14.84 7.97
N LEU A 42 -3.02 13.89 7.70
CA LEU A 42 -3.79 13.19 8.73
C LEU A 42 -2.90 12.38 9.68
N ILE A 43 -1.90 11.68 9.15
CA ILE A 43 -0.90 10.95 9.95
C ILE A 43 -0.14 11.91 10.86
N TYR A 44 0.28 13.07 10.34
CA TYR A 44 1.02 14.06 11.11
C TYR A 44 0.13 14.68 12.20
N TRP A 45 -1.12 15.00 11.85
CA TRP A 45 -2.13 15.48 12.79
C TRP A 45 -2.38 14.46 13.92
N PHE A 46 -2.56 13.19 13.56
CA PHE A 46 -2.75 12.11 14.53
C PHE A 46 -1.53 11.94 15.44
N THR A 47 -0.31 12.03 14.89
CA THR A 47 0.93 11.99 15.67
C THR A 47 1.01 13.13 16.68
N ILE A 48 0.66 14.35 16.26
CA ILE A 48 0.57 15.52 17.15
C ILE A 48 -0.48 15.29 18.24
N ALA A 49 -1.68 14.83 17.86
CA ALA A 49 -2.77 14.55 18.81
C ALA A 49 -2.36 13.51 19.86
N ALA A 50 -1.67 12.45 19.45
CA ALA A 50 -1.17 11.45 20.37
C ALA A 50 -0.01 11.98 21.23
N ILE A 51 0.85 12.88 20.76
CA ILE A 51 1.83 13.56 21.64
C ILE A 51 1.12 14.41 22.70
N PHE A 52 0.08 15.16 22.34
CA PHE A 52 -0.71 15.90 23.32
C PHE A 52 -1.39 14.96 24.31
N GLY A 53 -1.97 13.86 23.84
CA GLY A 53 -2.54 12.83 24.71
C GLY A 53 -1.52 12.26 25.69
N LEU A 54 -0.24 12.11 25.35
CA LEU A 54 0.78 11.65 26.30
C LEU A 54 1.05 12.66 27.43
N ASN A 55 0.81 13.95 27.21
CA ASN A 55 1.01 14.99 28.21
C ASN A 55 -0.19 15.17 29.16
N ASP A 56 -1.38 14.73 28.74
CA ASP A 56 -2.65 14.91 29.47
C ASP A 56 -3.08 13.66 30.24
N VAL A 57 -2.19 12.68 30.37
CA VAL A 57 -2.49 11.37 30.94
C VAL A 57 -2.11 11.31 32.42
N GLU A 58 -3.09 11.00 33.25
CA GLU A 58 -2.93 10.72 34.69
C GLU A 58 -2.76 9.21 34.98
N ASP A 59 -3.18 8.32 34.06
CA ASP A 59 -3.14 6.85 34.22
C ASP A 59 -2.13 6.16 33.26
N ILE A 60 -1.37 5.21 33.79
CA ILE A 60 -0.42 4.38 33.04
C ILE A 60 -1.10 3.62 31.89
N ALA A 61 -2.37 3.22 32.06
CA ALA A 61 -3.12 2.51 31.02
C ALA A 61 -3.32 3.38 29.77
N ASP A 62 -3.70 4.65 29.94
CA ASP A 62 -3.92 5.58 28.83
C ASP A 62 -2.59 5.97 28.16
N PHE A 63 -1.51 6.07 28.95
CA PHE A 63 -0.17 6.32 28.44
C PHE A 63 0.28 5.17 27.52
N ALA A 64 0.07 3.93 27.95
CA ALA A 64 0.41 2.73 27.18
C ALA A 64 -0.42 2.63 25.90
N HIS A 65 -1.73 2.89 25.97
CA HIS A 65 -2.61 2.89 24.80
C HIS A 65 -2.16 3.90 23.75
N ASN A 66 -1.92 5.13 24.17
CA ASN A 66 -1.56 6.22 23.28
C ASN A 66 -0.14 6.05 22.70
N SER A 67 0.79 5.51 23.48
CA SER A 67 2.12 5.09 23.02
C SER A 67 2.05 3.96 21.98
N PHE A 68 1.15 2.99 22.17
CA PHE A 68 0.93 1.92 21.21
C PHE A 68 0.36 2.44 19.88
N LEU A 69 -0.59 3.37 19.94
CA LEU A 69 -1.14 4.05 18.75
C LEU A 69 -0.06 4.81 17.98
N LEU A 70 0.82 5.54 18.68
CA LEU A 70 1.97 6.22 18.07
C LEU A 70 2.92 5.25 17.37
N LEU A 71 3.30 4.17 18.04
CA LEU A 71 4.22 3.17 17.47
C LEU A 71 3.62 2.45 16.26
N SER A 72 2.33 2.13 16.33
CA SER A 72 1.59 1.53 15.22
C SER A 72 1.58 2.45 13.99
N MET A 73 1.22 3.72 14.18
CA MET A 73 1.25 4.71 13.10
C MET A 73 2.66 4.92 12.55
N PHE A 74 3.68 4.98 13.39
CA PHE A 74 5.07 5.08 12.94
C PHE A 74 5.49 3.89 12.07
N SER A 75 5.08 2.67 12.44
CA SER A 75 5.29 1.48 11.62
C SER A 75 4.61 1.58 10.26
N VAL A 76 3.36 2.07 10.22
CA VAL A 76 2.62 2.30 8.99
C VAL A 76 3.32 3.33 8.11
N CYS A 77 3.83 4.43 8.67
CA CYS A 77 4.60 5.44 7.94
C CYS A 77 5.85 4.85 7.28
N ILE A 78 6.62 4.06 8.01
CA ILE A 78 7.81 3.40 7.45
C ILE A 78 7.42 2.45 6.32
N LYS A 79 6.40 1.61 6.53
CA LYS A 79 5.90 0.70 5.49
C LYS A 79 5.43 1.47 4.25
N ALA A 80 4.78 2.62 4.44
CA ALA A 80 4.35 3.50 3.35
C ALA A 80 5.53 4.04 2.56
N ILE A 81 6.54 4.60 3.25
CA ILE A 81 7.75 5.13 2.60
C ILE A 81 8.47 4.02 1.83
N VAL A 82 8.66 2.85 2.45
CA VAL A 82 9.31 1.71 1.79
C VAL A 82 8.53 1.28 0.55
N ALA A 83 7.19 1.17 0.63
CA ALA A 83 6.35 0.80 -0.52
C ALA A 83 6.47 1.80 -1.68
N VAL A 84 6.56 3.10 -1.37
CA VAL A 84 6.73 4.15 -2.39
C VAL A 84 8.13 4.12 -2.99
N VAL A 85 9.19 4.02 -2.17
CA VAL A 85 10.59 4.02 -2.63
C VAL A 85 10.93 2.75 -3.41
N LYS A 86 10.41 1.60 -2.97
CA LYS A 86 10.64 0.29 -3.59
C LYS A 86 9.62 -0.03 -4.68
N ARG A 87 8.75 0.92 -5.04
CA ARG A 87 7.69 0.74 -6.04
C ARG A 87 8.22 0.16 -7.35
N ASP A 88 9.29 0.74 -7.89
CA ASP A 88 9.82 0.31 -9.19
C ASP A 88 10.42 -1.10 -9.12
N GLU A 89 11.10 -1.43 -8.02
CA GLU A 89 11.63 -2.79 -7.77
C GLU A 89 10.50 -3.82 -7.60
N ILE A 90 9.42 -3.46 -6.90
CA ILE A 90 8.22 -4.31 -6.75
C ILE A 90 7.57 -4.54 -8.12
N ILE A 91 7.44 -3.50 -8.94
CA ILE A 91 6.90 -3.60 -10.30
C ILE A 91 7.80 -4.48 -11.17
N ASP A 92 9.12 -4.34 -11.08
CA ASP A 92 10.05 -5.15 -11.86
C ASP A 92 10.01 -6.62 -11.46
N VAL A 93 9.88 -6.92 -10.15
CA VAL A 93 9.64 -8.28 -9.67
C VAL A 93 8.31 -8.84 -10.17
N LEU A 94 7.22 -8.04 -10.12
CA LEU A 94 5.92 -8.44 -10.67
C LEU A 94 5.98 -8.72 -12.17
N ARG A 95 6.66 -7.87 -12.93
CA ARG A 95 6.89 -8.11 -14.37
C ARG A 95 7.72 -9.35 -14.59
N ALA A 96 8.75 -9.61 -13.79
CA ALA A 96 9.56 -10.81 -13.90
C ALA A 96 8.75 -12.09 -13.63
N PHE A 97 7.69 -12.02 -12.82
CA PHE A 97 6.71 -13.12 -12.66
C PHE A 97 5.75 -13.25 -13.85
N GLU A 98 5.53 -12.20 -14.62
CA GLU A 98 4.71 -12.21 -15.84
C GLU A 98 5.54 -12.46 -17.12
N MET A 99 6.87 -12.58 -17.02
CA MET A 99 7.80 -12.82 -18.13
C MET A 99 8.51 -14.19 -17.98
N GLU A 100 9.14 -14.69 -19.04
CA GLU A 100 9.91 -15.95 -19.02
C GLU A 100 10.86 -16.01 -17.80
N PRO A 101 10.92 -17.15 -17.06
CA PRO A 101 10.42 -18.49 -17.40
C PRO A 101 9.00 -18.82 -16.88
N TYR A 102 8.25 -17.85 -16.35
CA TYR A 102 6.96 -18.09 -15.68
C TYR A 102 5.73 -17.83 -16.57
N GLU A 103 5.96 -17.48 -17.84
CA GLU A 103 4.91 -17.37 -18.84
C GLU A 103 4.49 -18.78 -19.31
N PRO A 104 3.18 -19.08 -19.45
CA PRO A 104 2.72 -20.39 -19.90
C PRO A 104 3.16 -20.63 -21.34
N ILE A 105 4.07 -21.57 -21.55
CA ILE A 105 4.63 -21.92 -22.86
C ILE A 105 3.75 -22.97 -23.54
N SER A 106 3.07 -23.81 -22.74
CA SER A 106 2.21 -24.88 -23.20
C SER A 106 0.72 -24.58 -23.00
N ALA A 107 -0.13 -25.05 -23.92
CA ALA A 107 -1.59 -24.98 -23.77
C ALA A 107 -2.10 -25.65 -22.47
N ALA A 108 -1.38 -26.65 -21.96
CA ALA A 108 -1.70 -27.28 -20.68
C ALA A 108 -1.42 -26.35 -19.48
N GLU A 109 -0.32 -25.61 -19.51
CA GLU A 109 0.03 -24.62 -18.48
C GLU A 109 -0.96 -23.45 -18.50
N GLN A 110 -1.36 -23.02 -19.70
CA GLN A 110 -2.37 -21.98 -19.90
C GLN A 110 -3.71 -22.38 -19.30
N THR A 111 -4.14 -23.63 -19.48
CA THR A 111 -5.37 -24.16 -18.89
C THR A 111 -5.32 -24.17 -17.37
N ILE A 112 -4.18 -24.59 -16.78
CA ILE A 112 -3.98 -24.58 -15.32
C ILE A 112 -4.01 -23.15 -14.79
N GLN A 113 -3.38 -22.21 -15.49
CA GLN A 113 -3.33 -20.81 -15.08
C GLN A 113 -4.70 -20.14 -15.15
N ASP A 114 -5.50 -20.44 -16.17
CA ASP A 114 -6.89 -19.96 -16.29
C ASP A 114 -7.78 -20.52 -15.18
N GLU A 115 -7.62 -21.80 -14.84
CA GLU A 115 -8.38 -22.43 -13.75
C GLU A 115 -8.06 -21.81 -12.38
N TYR A 116 -6.79 -21.55 -12.10
CA TYR A 116 -6.38 -20.85 -10.88
C TYR A 116 -6.83 -19.38 -10.89
N ASN A 117 -6.66 -18.65 -11.99
CA ASN A 117 -7.10 -17.25 -12.09
C ASN A 117 -8.61 -17.11 -11.86
N HIS A 118 -9.41 -18.07 -12.33
CA HIS A 118 -10.85 -18.11 -12.10
C HIS A 118 -11.23 -18.40 -10.64
N GLN A 119 -10.35 -19.02 -9.85
CA GLN A 119 -10.54 -19.22 -8.41
C GLN A 119 -10.11 -18.02 -7.56
N ILE A 120 -9.26 -17.14 -8.09
CA ILE A 120 -8.68 -15.98 -7.37
C ILE A 120 -9.49 -14.69 -7.64
N GLY A 121 -10.28 -14.63 -8.72
CA GLY A 121 -11.16 -13.50 -9.07
C GLY A 121 -12.62 -13.70 -8.65
#